data_AF-A0A5N4WRE8-F1
#
_entry.id   AF-A0A5N4WRE8-F1
#
_cell.length_a   1.000
_cell.length_b   1.000
_cell.length_c   1.000
_cell.angle_alpha   90.00
_cell.angle_beta   90.00
_cell.angle_gamma   90.00
#
_symmetry.space_group_name_H-M   'P 1'
#
loop_
_entity.id
_entity.type
_entity.pdbx_description
1 polymer ?
#
loop_
_entity_poly.entity_id
_entity_poly.type
_entity_poly.pdbx_seq_one_letter_code
_entity_poly.pdbx_strand_id
1 'polypeptide(L)'
;MNFRDFILQQSPNELEQYAKDAGTTVGYIKTHLFYGYKEPRKNLRKALSTASKGKVSEAEIHQHFGLYPALVDNNQNGNKTAI
;
A
#
# COMPACT_ATOMS: atom_id res chain seq x y z
N MET A 1 -0.43 6.09 4.59
CA MET A 1 -0.11 6.08 3.15
C MET A 1 -0.84 4.93 2.45
N ASN A 2 -1.59 5.20 1.38
CA ASN A 2 -2.24 4.11 0.63
C ASN A 2 -1.20 3.28 -0.15
N PHE A 3 -1.37 1.95 -0.18
CA PHE A 3 -0.49 1.05 -0.94
C PHE A 3 -0.40 1.45 -2.42
N ARG A 4 -1.51 1.86 -3.04
CA ARG A 4 -1.53 2.33 -4.43
C ARG A 4 -0.63 3.55 -4.66
N ASP A 5 -0.75 4.57 -3.81
CA ASP A 5 0.07 5.78 -3.89
C ASP A 5 1.55 5.44 -3.70
N PHE A 6 1.87 4.52 -2.80
CA PHE A 6 3.24 4.05 -2.60
C PHE A 6 3.81 3.46 -3.89
N ILE A 7 3.07 2.60 -4.59
CA ILE A 7 3.51 2.02 -5.87
C ILE A 7 3.67 3.10 -6.95
N LEU A 8 2.82 4.13 -7.01
CA LEU A 8 2.94 5.24 -7.97
C LEU A 8 4.17 6.10 -7.75
N GLN A 9 4.60 6.26 -6.50
CA GLN A 9 5.78 7.04 -6.14
C GLN A 9 7.10 6.31 -6.39
N GLN A 10 7.07 5.01 -6.68
CA GLN A 10 8.30 4.25 -6.96
C GLN A 10 8.77 4.47 -8.40
N SER A 11 10.08 4.72 -8.55
CA SER A 11 10.75 4.65 -9.84
C SER A 11 10.77 3.20 -10.35
N PRO A 12 10.94 2.94 -11.66
CA PRO A 12 11.01 1.57 -12.20
C PRO A 12 12.03 0.67 -11.48
N ASN A 13 13.22 1.20 -11.20
CA ASN A 13 14.28 0.48 -10.49
C ASN A 13 13.93 0.20 -9.02
N GLU A 14 13.30 1.17 -8.34
CA GLU A 14 12.87 1.00 -6.95
C GLU A 14 11.75 -0.04 -6.83
N LEU A 15 10.83 -0.02 -7.80
CA LEU A 15 9.73 -0.99 -7.86
C LEU A 15 10.24 -2.40 -8.14
N GLU A 16 11.28 -2.54 -8.96
CA GLU A 16 11.93 -3.82 -9.24
C GLU A 16 12.63 -4.38 -8.00
N GLN A 17 13.39 -3.55 -7.29
CA GLN A 17 14.00 -3.92 -6.03
C GLN A 17 12.94 -4.26 -4.97
N TYR A 18 11.88 -3.46 -4.86
CA TYR A 18 10.78 -3.72 -3.94
C TYR A 18 10.08 -5.06 -4.23
N ALA A 19 9.83 -5.37 -5.50
CA ALA A 19 9.26 -6.65 -5.90
C ALA A 19 10.16 -7.82 -5.48
N LYS A 20 11.47 -7.69 -5.72
CA LYS A 20 12.46 -8.69 -5.35
C LYS A 20 12.51 -8.92 -3.84
N ASP A 21 12.55 -7.84 -3.05
CA ASP A 21 12.59 -7.89 -1.59
C ASP A 21 11.30 -8.49 -1.00
N ALA A 22 10.15 -8.24 -1.63
CA ALA A 22 8.88 -8.82 -1.25
C ALA A 22 8.66 -10.26 -1.76
N GLY A 23 9.59 -10.81 -2.54
CA GLY A 23 9.48 -12.16 -3.12
C GLY A 23 8.41 -12.28 -4.21
N THR A 24 8.22 -11.23 -5.01
CA THR A 24 7.25 -11.17 -6.11
C THR A 24 7.87 -10.53 -7.36
N THR A 25 7.06 -10.20 -8.37
CA THR A 25 7.50 -9.55 -9.60
C THR A 25 6.80 -8.21 -9.81
N VAL A 26 7.46 -7.28 -10.51
CA VAL A 26 6.86 -5.99 -10.89
C VAL A 26 5.57 -6.19 -11.68
N GLY A 27 5.54 -7.19 -12.57
CA GLY A 27 4.36 -7.56 -13.33
C GLY A 27 3.19 -7.98 -12.42
N TYR A 28 3.45 -8.81 -11.41
CA TYR A 28 2.42 -9.19 -10.44
C TYR A 28 1.91 -7.99 -9.66
N ILE A 29 2.79 -7.08 -9.23
CA ILE A 29 2.40 -5.85 -8.54
C ILE A 29 1.50 -4.99 -9.43
N LYS A 30 1.93 -4.65 -10.64
CA LYS A 30 1.19 -3.74 -11.54
C LYS A 30 -0.12 -4.34 -12.03
N THR A 31 -0.15 -5.63 -12.33
CA THR A 31 -1.32 -6.28 -12.92
C THR A 31 -2.35 -6.69 -11.86
N HIS A 32 -1.91 -7.08 -10.65
CA HIS A 32 -2.82 -7.67 -9.66
C HIS A 32 -2.96 -6.86 -8.38
N LEU A 33 -1.84 -6.37 -7.86
CA LEU A 33 -1.85 -5.70 -6.56
C LEU A 33 -2.26 -4.24 -6.67
N PHE A 34 -1.82 -3.54 -7.72
CA PHE A 34 -2.08 -2.11 -7.94
C PHE A 34 -3.56 -1.76 -8.18
N TYR A 35 -4.27 -2.66 -8.87
CA TYR A 35 -5.70 -2.50 -9.16
C TYR A 35 -6.60 -3.21 -8.15
N GLY A 36 -6.03 -3.80 -7.09
CA GLY A 36 -6.81 -4.55 -6.10
C GLY A 36 -7.44 -5.85 -6.63
N TYR A 37 -7.00 -6.38 -7.77
CA TYR A 37 -7.64 -7.54 -8.41
C TYR A 37 -7.42 -8.85 -7.64
N LYS A 38 -6.22 -9.05 -7.09
CA LYS A 38 -5.88 -10.28 -6.37
C LYS A 38 -5.23 -9.99 -5.03
N GLU A 39 -5.90 -10.38 -3.97
CA GLU A 39 -5.40 -10.21 -2.62
C GLU A 39 -4.07 -10.99 -2.41
N PRO A 40 -3.02 -10.36 -1.87
CA PRO A 40 -1.80 -11.05 -1.50
C PRO A 40 -2.06 -11.94 -0.28
N ARG A 41 -1.65 -13.22 -0.37
CA ARG A 41 -1.69 -14.13 0.78
C ARG A 41 -0.90 -13.57 1.96
N LYS A 42 -1.22 -13.99 3.19
CA LYS A 42 -0.61 -13.52 4.45
C LYS A 42 0.93 -13.35 4.38
N ASN A 43 1.64 -14.34 3.85
CA ASN A 43 3.11 -14.28 3.73
C ASN A 43 3.57 -13.17 2.78
N LEU A 44 2.95 -13.05 1.61
CA LEU A 44 3.27 -12.02 0.63
C LEU A 44 2.90 -10.63 1.17
N ARG A 45 1.75 -10.49 1.84
CA ARG A 45 1.34 -9.23 2.47
C ARG A 45 2.34 -8.77 3.52
N LYS A 46 2.79 -9.68 4.40
CA LYS A 46 3.83 -9.38 5.38
C LYS A 46 5.15 -9.00 4.71
N ALA A 47 5.54 -9.71 3.66
CA ALA A 47 6.74 -9.40 2.89
C ALA A 47 6.67 -8.01 2.23
N LEU A 48 5.54 -7.66 1.61
CA LEU A 48 5.29 -6.34 1.02
C LEU A 48 5.39 -5.21 2.07
N SER A 49 4.84 -5.43 3.26
CA SER A 49 4.93 -4.44 4.34
C SER A 49 6.37 -4.29 4.84
N THR A 50 7.08 -5.39 5.09
CA THR A 50 8.48 -5.37 5.51
C THR A 50 9.38 -4.72 4.45
N ALA A 51 9.22 -5.09 3.17
CA ALA A 51 9.99 -4.55 2.05
C ALA A 51 9.74 -3.04 1.85
N SER A 52 8.60 -2.52 2.29
CA SER A 52 8.30 -1.09 2.22
C SER A 52 9.08 -0.26 3.25
N LYS A 53 9.83 -0.92 4.16
CA LYS A 53 10.59 -0.29 5.26
C LYS A 53 9.73 0.62 6.13
N GLY A 54 8.49 0.19 6.39
CA GLY A 54 7.52 0.93 7.22
C GLY A 54 6.74 2.02 6.48
N LYS A 55 6.94 2.20 5.17
CA LYS A 55 6.13 3.14 4.36
C LYS A 55 4.70 2.67 4.16
N VAL A 56 4.48 1.35 4.16
CA VAL A 56 3.16 0.73 4.05
C VAL A 56 3.03 -0.41 5.05
N SER A 57 1.97 -0.36 5.85
CA SER A 57 1.59 -1.39 6.82
C SER A 57 0.68 -2.45 6.21
N GLU A 58 0.63 -3.63 6.82
CA GLU A 58 -0.29 -4.70 6.38
C GLU A 58 -1.76 -4.25 6.34
N ALA A 59 -2.17 -3.36 7.26
CA ALA A 59 -3.52 -2.79 7.30
C ALA A 59 -3.80 -1.88 6.08
N GLU A 60 -2.81 -1.10 5.64
CA GLU A 60 -2.94 -0.22 4.48
C GLU A 60 -2.97 -1.01 3.17
N ILE A 61 -2.26 -2.14 3.13
CA ILE A 61 -2.40 -3.13 2.04
C ILE A 61 -3.82 -3.67 2.03
N HIS A 62 -4.35 -4.16 3.15
CA HIS A 62 -5.72 -4.66 3.22
C HIS A 62 -6.78 -3.61 2.86
N GLN A 63 -6.61 -2.37 3.31
CA GLN A 63 -7.49 -1.25 2.99
C GLN A 63 -7.56 -1.01 1.48
N HIS A 64 -6.44 -1.15 0.78
CA HIS A 64 -6.41 -1.01 -0.67
C HIS A 64 -7.29 -2.06 -1.39
N PHE A 65 -7.39 -3.28 -0.85
CA PHE A 65 -8.27 -4.34 -1.38
C PHE A 65 -9.73 -4.22 -0.89
N GLY A 66 -10.09 -3.17 -0.15
CA GLY A 66 -11.44 -2.96 0.37
C GLY A 66 -11.83 -3.91 1.49
N LEU A 67 -10.87 -4.63 2.08
CA LEU A 67 -11.12 -5.60 3.15
C LEU A 67 -11.27 -4.95 4.53
N TYR A 68 -10.86 -3.68 4.64
CA TYR A 68 -11.00 -2.87 5.83
C TYR A 68 -11.60 -1.52 5.42
N PRO A 69 -12.49 -0.95 6.25
CA PRO A 69 -12.91 0.43 6.04
C PRO A 69 -11.67 1.31 5.97
N ALA A 70 -11.68 2.29 5.08
CA ALA A 70 -10.61 3.28 5.06
C ALA A 70 -10.48 3.85 6.47
N LEU A 71 -9.31 3.69 7.10
CA LEU A 71 -8.94 4.43 8.29
C LEU A 71 -8.73 5.86 7.81
N VAL A 72 -9.85 6.54 7.57
CA VAL A 72 -9.86 7.98 7.42
C VAL A 72 -9.54 8.48 8.81
N ASP A 73 -8.27 8.77 9.07
CA ASP A 73 -7.90 9.75 10.08
C ASP A 73 -8.41 11.10 9.56
N ASN A 74 -9.73 11.26 9.66
CA ASN A 74 -10.41 12.52 9.51
C ASN A 74 -10.05 13.34 10.75
N ASN A 75 -8.81 13.80 10.84
CA ASN A 75 -8.54 15.04 11.54
C ASN A 75 -9.19 16.17 10.71
N GLN A 76 -10.52 16.26 10.83
CA GLN A 76 -11.34 17.42 10.47
C GLN A 76 -11.01 18.59 11.41
N ASN A 77 -9.74 18.98 11.51
CA ASN A 77 -9.37 20.31 11.99
C ASN A 77 -9.70 21.32 10.88
N GLY A 78 -10.99 21.46 10.60
CA GLY A 78 -11.57 22.43 9.68
C GLY A 78 -12.33 23.55 10.40
N ASN A 79 -12.23 23.66 11.72
CA ASN A 79 -13.01 24.62 12.49
C ASN A 79 -12.07 25.57 13.24
N LYS A 80 -11.57 26.55 12.49
CA LYS A 80 -11.16 27.85 13.03
C LYS A 80 -12.35 28.38 13.84
N THR A 81 -12.25 28.40 15.17
CA THR A 81 -13.21 29.09 16.03
C THR A 81 -13.15 30.58 15.67
N ALA A 82 -14.09 31.00 14.85
CA ALA A 82 -14.43 32.41 14.66
C ALA A 82 -15.60 32.72 15.59
N ILE A 83 -15.39 33.80 16.37
CA ILE A 83 -16.27 34.52 17.33
C ILE A 83 -16.74 33.74 18.56
#